data_AF-A0A0F9TGE6-F1
#
_entry.id   AF-A0A0F9TGE6-F1
#
_cell.length_a   1.000
_cell.length_b   1.000
_cell.length_c   1.000
_cell.angle_alpha   90.00
_cell.angle_beta   90.00
_cell.angle_gamma   90.00
#
_symmetry.space_group_name_H-M   'P 1'
#
loop_
_entity.id
_entity.type
_entity.pdbx_description
1 polymer ?
#
loop_
_entity_poly.entity_id
_entity_poly.type
_entity_poly.pdbx_seq_one_letter_code
_entity_poly.pdbx_strand_id
1 'polypeptide(L)'
;MERSIFSFIWKYSRRDQLILLVFTLITFPFLYVTLELPKRIINDAIGAKTDVIDIWGIQLNQVQFLMVLCFAYLGAVLAHGLLKMR
;
A
#
# COMPACT_ATOMS: atom_id res chain seq x y z
N MET A 1 37.49 9.98 17.95
CA MET A 1 36.34 10.00 17.02
C MET A 1 36.13 8.58 16.53
N GLU A 2 34.96 7.98 16.77
CA GLU A 2 34.66 6.63 16.27
C GLU A 2 34.70 6.65 14.73
N ARG A 3 35.35 5.64 14.14
CA ARG A 3 35.76 5.64 12.72
C ARG A 3 34.62 5.41 11.72
N SER A 4 33.41 5.04 12.17
CA SER A 4 32.26 4.84 11.29
C SER A 4 30.94 5.33 11.89
N ILE A 5 30.13 5.98 11.06
CA ILE A 5 28.80 6.49 11.41
C ILE A 5 27.87 5.33 11.82
N PHE A 6 28.00 4.16 11.19
CA PHE A 6 27.23 2.97 11.56
C PHE A 6 27.52 2.46 12.97
N SER A 7 28.79 2.45 13.39
CA SER A 7 29.16 2.05 14.76
C SER A 7 28.57 3.01 15.79
N PHE A 8 28.55 4.31 15.48
CA PHE A 8 28.00 5.34 16.35
C PHE A 8 26.47 5.23 16.49
N ILE A 9 25.75 5.09 15.38
CA ILE A 9 24.28 4.91 15.36
C ILE A 9 23.89 3.64 16.13
N TRP A 10 24.63 2.55 15.95
CA TRP A 10 24.32 1.29 16.63
C TRP A 10 24.54 1.37 18.15
N LYS A 11 25.55 2.13 18.59
CA LYS A 11 25.87 2.29 20.01
C LYS A 11 24.85 3.18 20.74
N TYR A 12 24.33 4.22 20.09
CA TYR A 12 23.47 5.22 20.74
C TYR A 12 21.99 5.18 20.34
N SER A 13 21.63 4.75 19.12
CA SER A 13 20.26 4.85 18.57
C SER A 13 19.77 3.58 17.85
N ARG A 14 20.33 2.40 18.16
CA ARG A 14 19.88 1.11 17.59
C ARG A 14 18.39 0.82 17.73
N ARG A 15 17.75 1.29 18.81
CA ARG A 15 16.31 1.08 19.05
C ARG A 15 15.47 1.91 18.08
N ASP A 16 15.82 3.19 17.92
CA ASP A 16 15.09 4.08 17.02
C ASP A 16 15.32 3.69 15.56
N GLN A 17 16.53 3.24 15.21
CA GLN A 17 16.85 2.72 13.88
C GLN A 17 16.00 1.48 13.53
N LEU A 18 15.79 0.57 14.49
CA LEU A 18 14.92 -0.60 14.31
C LEU A 18 13.45 -0.19 14.18
N ILE A 19 12.99 0.76 14.99
CA ILE A 19 11.61 1.29 14.89
C ILE A 19 11.39 1.95 13.51
N LEU A 20 12.33 2.78 13.04
CA LEU A 20 12.29 3.39 11.71
C LEU A 20 12.26 2.36 10.59
N LEU A 21 13.06 1.31 10.71
CA LEU A 21 13.10 0.21 9.73
C LEU A 21 11.76 -0.52 9.69
N VAL A 22 11.18 -0.85 10.84
CA VAL A 22 9.86 -1.48 10.93
C VAL A 22 8.78 -0.55 10.35
N PHE A 23 8.83 0.74 10.65
CA PHE A 23 7.87 1.71 10.13
C PHE A 23 7.95 1.83 8.60
N THR A 24 9.17 1.80 8.06
CA THR A 24 9.43 1.81 6.61
C THR A 24 8.89 0.53 5.96
N LEU A 25 9.14 -0.62 6.57
CA LEU A 25 8.61 -1.91 6.09
C LEU A 25 7.08 -1.96 6.11
N ILE A 26 6.43 -1.33 7.08
CA ILE A 26 4.96 -1.23 7.13
C ILE A 26 4.43 -0.27 6.06
N THR A 27 5.18 0.78 5.73
CA THR A 27 4.78 1.76 4.70
C THR A 27 4.86 1.18 3.28
N PHE A 28 5.81 0.28 3.03
CA PHE A 28 6.04 -0.31 1.70
C PHE A 28 4.80 -1.02 1.12
N PRO A 29 4.09 -1.92 1.84
CA PRO A 29 2.84 -2.53 1.38
C PRO A 29 1.80 -1.50 0.92
N PHE A 30 1.58 -0.43 1.70
CA PHE A 30 0.62 0.62 1.34
C PHE A 30 1.03 1.35 0.06
N LEU A 31 2.31 1.66 -0.08
CA LEU A 31 2.87 2.30 -1.27
C LEU A 31 2.69 1.41 -2.51
N TYR A 32 2.93 0.10 -2.36
CA TYR A 32 2.78 -0.88 -3.43
C TYR A 32 1.31 -1.07 -3.83
N VAL A 33 0.41 -1.20 -2.87
CA VAL A 33 -1.05 -1.27 -3.12
C VAL A 33 -1.53 -0.02 -3.86
N THR A 34 -1.06 1.17 -3.48
CA THR A 34 -1.41 2.43 -4.16
C THR A 34 -0.96 2.46 -5.62
N LEU A 35 0.18 1.83 -5.94
CA LEU A 35 0.72 1.74 -7.30
C LEU A 35 0.08 0.62 -8.14
N GLU A 36 -0.33 -0.48 -7.52
CA GLU A 36 -0.98 -1.60 -8.21
C GLU A 36 -2.47 -1.38 -8.43
N LEU A 37 -3.16 -0.73 -7.50
CA LEU A 37 -4.59 -0.43 -7.62
C LEU A 37 -4.96 0.26 -8.95
N PRO A 38 -4.27 1.30 -9.44
CA PRO A 38 -4.61 1.92 -10.73
C PRO A 38 -4.44 0.95 -11.91
N LYS A 39 -3.44 0.06 -11.86
CA LYS A 39 -3.26 -0.97 -12.89
C LYS A 39 -4.38 -2.00 -12.86
N ARG A 40 -4.82 -2.43 -11.66
CA ARG A 40 -5.94 -3.37 -11.51
C ARG A 40 -7.28 -2.73 -11.91
N ILE A 41 -7.50 -1.46 -11.57
CA ILE A 41 -8.68 -0.71 -12.03
C ILE A 41 -8.75 -0.69 -13.55
N ILE A 42 -7.62 -0.42 -14.23
CA ILE A 42 -7.60 -0.39 -15.69
C ILE A 42 -7.73 -1.79 -16.30
N ASN A 43 -6.87 -2.73 -15.91
CA ASN A 43 -6.81 -4.06 -16.55
C ASN A 43 -8.00 -4.95 -16.20
N ASP A 44 -8.40 -4.96 -14.93
CA ASP A 44 -9.37 -5.92 -14.43
C ASP A 44 -10.79 -5.32 -14.39
N ALA A 45 -10.95 -3.99 -14.30
CA ALA A 45 -12.27 -3.37 -14.24
C ALA A 45 -12.68 -2.60 -15.51
N ILE A 46 -11.75 -2.01 -16.27
CA ILE A 46 -12.09 -1.27 -17.52
C ILE A 46 -11.79 -2.11 -18.77
N GLY A 47 -10.69 -2.87 -18.75
CA GLY A 47 -10.23 -3.73 -19.84
C GLY A 47 -10.78 -5.15 -19.82
N ALA A 48 -11.67 -5.48 -18.86
CA ALA A 48 -12.29 -6.79 -18.78
C ALA A 48 -13.09 -7.08 -20.05
N LYS A 49 -12.79 -8.20 -20.72
CA LYS A 49 -13.55 -8.70 -21.87
C LYS A 49 -14.84 -9.42 -21.46
N THR A 50 -15.02 -9.65 -20.16
CA THR A 50 -16.13 -10.41 -19.59
C THR A 50 -16.84 -9.53 -18.57
N ASP A 51 -18.17 -9.39 -18.68
CA ASP A 51 -18.98 -8.51 -17.82
C ASP A 51 -19.04 -8.96 -16.34
N VAL A 52 -18.63 -10.21 -16.06
CA VAL A 52 -18.69 -10.82 -14.72
C VAL A 52 -17.28 -11.21 -14.27
N ILE A 53 -16.88 -10.68 -13.12
CA ILE A 53 -15.60 -10.92 -12.47
C ILE A 53 -15.89 -11.74 -11.21
N ASP A 54 -15.41 -12.98 -11.17
CA ASP A 54 -15.54 -13.86 -10.01
C ASP A 54 -14.39 -13.64 -9.04
N ILE A 55 -14.71 -13.26 -7.81
CA ILE A 55 -13.75 -12.97 -6.76
C ILE A 55 -14.14 -13.79 -5.54
N TRP A 56 -13.32 -14.77 -5.16
CA TRP A 56 -13.59 -15.63 -4.00
C TRP A 56 -14.97 -16.34 -4.08
N GLY A 57 -15.45 -16.65 -5.29
CA GLY A 57 -16.75 -17.29 -5.53
C GLY A 57 -17.94 -16.32 -5.56
N ILE A 58 -17.69 -15.01 -5.45
CA ILE A 58 -18.69 -13.95 -5.58
C ILE A 58 -18.57 -13.36 -6.99
N GLN A 59 -19.62 -13.55 -7.79
CA GLN A 59 -19.75 -12.96 -9.11
C GLN A 59 -20.14 -11.48 -8.98
N LEU A 60 -19.22 -10.59 -9.32
CA LEU A 60 -19.50 -9.15 -9.39
C LEU A 60 -19.56 -8.71 -10.85
N ASN A 61 -20.53 -7.86 -11.17
CA ASN A 61 -20.55 -7.16 -12.45
C ASN A 61 -19.36 -6.19 -12.51
N GLN A 62 -18.79 -5.97 -13.69
CA GLN A 62 -17.68 -5.05 -13.97
C GLN A 62 -17.84 -3.69 -13.26
N VAL A 63 -19.04 -3.09 -13.31
CA VAL A 63 -19.34 -1.80 -12.66
C VAL A 63 -19.30 -1.90 -11.13
N GLN A 64 -19.79 -3.01 -10.56
CA GLN A 64 -19.76 -3.25 -9.12
C GLN A 64 -18.33 -3.45 -8.63
N PHE A 65 -17.52 -4.20 -9.37
CA PHE A 65 -16.11 -4.41 -9.06
C PHE A 65 -15.32 -3.10 -9.13
N LEU A 66 -15.59 -2.27 -10.15
CA LEU A 66 -14.96 -0.95 -10.28
C LEU A 66 -15.27 -0.04 -9.08
N MET A 67 -16.53 -0.01 -8.63
CA MET A 67 -16.90 0.74 -7.42
C MET A 67 -16.14 0.26 -6.18
N VAL A 68 -16.06 -1.06 -5.97
CA VAL A 68 -15.33 -1.63 -4.82
C VAL A 68 -13.86 -1.21 -4.84
N LEU A 69 -13.19 -1.31 -5.99
CA LEU A 69 -11.80 -0.89 -6.15
C LEU A 69 -11.60 0.61 -5.92
N CYS A 70 -12.52 1.46 -6.41
CA CYS A 70 -12.48 2.90 -6.19
C CYS A 70 -12.63 3.27 -4.70
N PHE A 71 -13.57 2.65 -3.98
CA PHE A 71 -13.73 2.88 -2.54
C PHE A 71 -12.53 2.35 -1.74
N ALA A 72 -11.99 1.20 -2.12
CA ALA A 72 -10.77 0.66 -1.51
C ALA A 72 -9.58 1.60 -1.71
N TYR A 73 -9.41 2.15 -2.92
CA TYR A 73 -8.37 3.13 -3.22
C TYR A 73 -8.56 4.42 -2.42
N LEU A 74 -9.78 4.96 -2.36
CA LEU A 74 -10.09 6.14 -1.55
C LEU A 74 -9.76 5.90 -0.07
N GLY A 75 -10.16 4.76 0.49
CA GLY A 75 -9.86 4.39 1.88
C GLY A 75 -8.35 4.28 2.14
N ALA A 76 -7.61 3.66 1.22
CA ALA A 76 -6.16 3.56 1.30
C ALA A 76 -5.46 4.94 1.26
N VAL A 77 -5.90 5.83 0.36
CA VAL A 77 -5.38 7.21 0.26
C VAL A 77 -5.69 8.01 1.52
N LEU A 78 -6.89 7.89 2.08
CA LEU A 78 -7.26 8.56 3.32
C LEU A 78 -6.45 8.04 4.51
N ALA A 79 -6.30 6.72 4.65
CA ALA A 79 -5.47 6.13 5.70
C ALA A 79 -4.02 6.60 5.61
N HIS A 80 -3.44 6.59 4.40
CA HIS A 80 -2.10 7.09 4.15
C HIS A 80 -1.97 8.60 4.41
N GLY A 81 -2.96 9.39 4.00
CA GLY A 81 -3.02 10.84 4.27
C GLY A 81 -3.09 11.15 5.76
N LEU A 82 -3.87 10.39 6.52
CA LEU A 82 -4.01 10.57 7.96
C LEU A 82 -2.72 10.17 8.72
N LEU A 83 -2.06 9.10 8.29
CA LEU A 83 -0.75 8.68 8.82
C LEU A 83 0.34 9.71 8.55
N LYS A 84 0.26 10.44 7.43
CA LYS A 84 1.22 11.51 7.08
C LYS A 84 0.99 12.83 7.83
N MET A 85 -0.22 13.07 8.35
CA MET A 85 -0.58 14.28 9.10
C MET A 85 -0.26 14.20 10.62
N ARG A 86 0.54 13.22 11.04
CA ARG A 86 1.10 13.11 12.40
C ARG A 86 2.62 13.11 12.38
#